data_AF-A0A1I2N9J8-F1
#
_entry.id   AF-A0A1I2N9J8-F1
#
_cell.length_a   1.000
_cell.length_b   1.000
_cell.length_c   1.000
_cell.angle_alpha   90.00
_cell.angle_beta   90.00
_cell.angle_gamma   90.00
#
_symmetry.space_group_name_H-M   'P 1'
#
loop_
_entity.id
_entity.type
_entity.pdbx_description
1 polymer ?
#
loop_
_entity_poly.entity_id
_entity_poly.type
_entity_poly.pdbx_seq_one_letter_code
_entity_poly.pdbx_strand_id
1 'polypeptide(L)'
;MDIKITQMSMIDKDEYEVKMHFEFKGNSYFGILNLKSGAFISNLVNVSDEDNHEVLHYLGHQAEEFLEENGIAIPQDFKCGCSH
;
A
#
# COMPACT_ATOMS: atom_id res chain seq x y z
N MET A 1 8.93 -8.64 -9.92
CA MET A 1 8.82 -7.23 -9.54
C MET A 1 9.78 -6.99 -8.37
N ASP A 2 10.73 -6.06 -8.49
CA ASP A 2 11.73 -5.78 -7.43
C ASP A 2 11.21 -4.73 -6.45
N ILE A 3 10.10 -5.04 -5.77
CA ILE A 3 9.61 -4.29 -4.60
C ILE A 3 9.85 -5.13 -3.37
N LYS A 4 10.39 -4.52 -2.32
CA LYS A 4 10.56 -5.15 -1.01
C LYS A 4 10.06 -4.23 0.08
N ILE A 5 9.03 -4.63 0.80
CA ILE A 5 8.56 -3.91 1.98
C ILE A 5 9.55 -4.16 3.12
N THR A 6 10.08 -3.09 3.71
CA THR A 6 11.02 -3.15 4.82
C THR A 6 10.35 -2.86 6.16
N GLN A 7 9.27 -2.09 6.16
CA GLN A 7 8.47 -1.81 7.34
C GLN A 7 7.03 -1.51 6.96
N MET A 8 6.10 -1.98 7.79
CA MET A 8 4.69 -1.62 7.72
C MET A 8 4.16 -1.33 9.13
N SER A 9 3.28 -0.34 9.24
CA SER A 9 2.64 0.02 10.51
C SER A 9 1.31 0.70 10.26
N MET A 10 0.32 0.41 11.12
CA MET A 10 -0.97 1.10 11.09
C MET A 10 -0.83 2.53 11.64
N ILE A 11 -1.44 3.49 10.96
CA ILE A 11 -1.56 4.89 11.44
C ILE A 11 -2.89 5.06 12.14
N ASP A 12 -3.98 4.72 11.46
CA ASP A 12 -5.34 4.88 11.93
C ASP A 12 -6.19 3.66 11.49
N LYS A 13 -6.85 3.04 12.47
CA LYS A 13 -7.68 1.85 12.24
C LYS A 13 -9.03 2.19 11.61
N ASP A 14 -9.63 3.31 12.00
CA ASP A 14 -10.96 3.71 11.55
C ASP A 14 -10.92 4.27 10.12
N GLU A 15 -9.78 4.84 9.73
CA GLU A 15 -9.52 5.31 8.36
C GLU A 15 -8.78 4.29 7.47
N TYR A 16 -8.43 3.11 8.01
CA TYR A 16 -7.67 2.07 7.30
C TYR A 16 -6.36 2.60 6.69
N GLU A 17 -5.62 3.39 7.47
CA GLU A 17 -4.39 4.03 7.03
C GLU A 17 -3.15 3.23 7.43
N VAL A 18 -2.33 2.91 6.44
CA VAL A 18 -1.13 2.11 6.59
C VAL A 18 0.08 2.89 6.11
N LYS A 19 1.07 2.99 7.00
CA LYS A 19 2.39 3.56 6.73
C LYS A 19 3.32 2.45 6.26
N MET A 20 4.06 2.71 5.17
CA MET A 20 4.91 1.71 4.53
C MET A 20 6.28 2.29 4.19
N HIS A 21 7.33 1.52 4.45
CA HIS A 21 8.67 1.74 3.93
C HIS A 21 9.00 0.58 2.99
N PHE A 22 9.47 0.88 1.80
CA PHE A 22 9.76 -0.14 0.79
C PHE A 22 10.94 0.26 -0.10
N GLU A 23 11.61 -0.74 -0.64
CA GLU A 23 12.66 -0.58 -1.64
C GLU A 23 12.09 -0.90 -3.01
N PHE A 24 12.33 -0.03 -4.00
CA PHE A 24 11.96 -0.26 -5.40
C PHE A 24 13.08 0.19 -6.32
N LYS A 25 13.50 -0.67 -7.26
CA LYS A 25 14.63 -0.39 -8.18
C LYS A 25 15.89 0.12 -7.45
N GLY A 26 16.20 -0.46 -6.28
CA GLY A 26 17.36 -0.10 -5.45
C GLY A 26 17.26 1.24 -4.70
N ASN A 27 16.11 1.90 -4.73
CA ASN A 27 15.86 3.14 -4.01
C ASN A 27 14.86 2.90 -2.87
N SER A 28 15.06 3.57 -1.74
CA SER A 28 14.16 3.48 -0.60
C SER A 28 13.08 4.56 -0.67
N TYR A 29 11.84 4.13 -0.46
CA TYR A 29 10.65 4.95 -0.51
C TYR A 29 9.83 4.82 0.76
N PHE A 30 9.00 5.84 0.93
CA PHE A 30 8.08 6.01 2.02
C PHE A 30 6.71 6.30 1.43
N GLY A 31 5.67 5.64 1.94
CA GLY A 31 4.29 5.84 1.51
C GLY A 31 3.29 5.72 2.65
N ILE A 32 2.17 6.41 2.51
CA ILE A 32 0.97 6.25 3.33
C ILE A 32 -0.16 5.90 2.38
N LEU A 33 -0.81 4.77 2.63
CA LEU A 33 -1.98 4.32 1.91
C LEU A 33 -3.21 4.45 2.81
N ASN A 34 -4.29 5.03 2.27
CA ASN A 34 -5.61 5.05 2.87
C ASN A 34 -6.53 4.17 2.01
N LEU A 35 -6.89 2.99 2.51
CA LEU A 35 -7.70 2.02 1.73
C LEU A 35 -9.14 2.49 1.52
N LYS A 36 -9.70 3.27 2.46
CA LYS A 36 -11.06 3.80 2.38
C LYS A 36 -11.27 4.76 1.21
N SER A 37 -10.25 5.58 0.92
CA SER A 37 -10.26 6.55 -0.19
C SER A 37 -9.49 6.08 -1.42
N GLY A 38 -8.67 5.03 -1.28
CA GLY A 38 -7.66 4.64 -2.27
C GLY A 38 -6.51 5.65 -2.41
N ALA A 39 -6.42 6.64 -1.53
CA ALA A 39 -5.39 7.67 -1.62
C ALA A 39 -4.04 7.12 -1.18
N PHE A 40 -3.01 7.34 -2.00
CA PHE A 40 -1.63 7.02 -1.68
C PHE A 40 -0.75 8.25 -1.78
N ILE A 41 -0.04 8.56 -0.69
CA ILE A 41 0.90 9.68 -0.61
C ILE A 41 2.28 9.09 -0.43
N SER A 42 3.21 9.37 -1.35
CA SER A 42 4.57 8.85 -1.30
C SER A 42 5.60 9.84 -1.82
N ASN A 43 6.85 9.65 -1.39
CA ASN A 43 8.01 10.35 -1.94
C ASN A 43 8.51 9.76 -3.29
N LEU A 44 7.78 8.81 -3.87
CA LEU A 44 8.04 8.14 -5.14
C LEU A 44 7.74 9.07 -6.35
N VAL A 45 8.43 10.22 -6.46
CA VAL A 45 8.11 11.27 -7.45
C VAL A 45 8.73 11.08 -8.85
N ASN A 46 9.72 10.18 -8.99
CA ASN A 46 10.54 10.07 -10.21
C ASN A 46 10.34 8.74 -10.98
N VAL A 47 9.24 8.03 -10.75
CA VAL A 47 8.92 6.78 -11.46
C VAL A 47 7.94 7.03 -12.60
N SER A 48 7.93 6.12 -13.57
CA SER A 48 6.93 6.15 -14.65
C SER A 48 5.53 5.89 -14.10
N ASP A 49 4.49 6.38 -14.79
CA ASP A 49 3.09 6.17 -14.38
C ASP A 49 2.72 4.68 -14.33
N GLU A 50 3.27 3.86 -15.23
CA GLU A 50 3.07 2.41 -15.27
C GLU A 50 3.70 1.73 -14.04
N ASP A 51 4.99 2.02 -13.77
CA ASP A 51 5.66 1.53 -12.56
C ASP A 51 4.92 1.97 -11.30
N ASN A 52 4.46 3.22 -11.26
CA ASN A 52 3.73 3.76 -10.12
C ASN A 52 2.42 2.99 -9.91
N HIS A 53 1.67 2.71 -10.98
CA HIS A 53 0.43 1.95 -10.90
C HIS A 53 0.66 0.52 -10.37
N GLU A 54 1.67 -0.18 -10.90
CA GLU A 54 1.98 -1.53 -10.43
C GLU A 54 2.46 -1.53 -8.98
N VAL A 55 3.28 -0.55 -8.58
CA VAL A 55 3.74 -0.38 -7.20
C VAL A 55 2.54 -0.15 -6.29
N LEU A 56 1.70 0.83 -6.61
CA LEU A 56 0.49 1.14 -5.85
C LEU A 56 -0.40 -0.09 -5.65
N HIS A 57 -0.60 -0.84 -6.72
CA HIS A 57 -1.41 -2.06 -6.70
C HIS A 57 -0.80 -3.12 -5.76
N TYR A 58 0.50 -3.38 -5.87
CA TYR A 58 1.20 -4.31 -4.98
C TYR A 58 1.15 -3.87 -3.52
N LEU A 59 1.41 -2.59 -3.24
CA LEU A 59 1.37 -2.06 -1.88
C LEU A 59 -0.05 -2.08 -1.29
N GLY A 60 -1.08 -1.92 -2.13
CA GLY A 60 -2.49 -2.08 -1.75
C GLY A 60 -2.79 -3.47 -1.20
N HIS A 61 -2.46 -4.51 -1.96
CA HIS A 61 -2.65 -5.90 -1.52
C HIS A 61 -1.90 -6.19 -0.21
N GLN A 62 -0.66 -5.72 -0.10
CA GLN A 62 0.13 -5.94 1.12
C GLN A 62 -0.43 -5.20 2.33
N ALA A 63 -1.02 -4.02 2.15
CA ALA A 63 -1.71 -3.30 3.21
C ALA A 63 -3.00 -4.02 3.63
N GLU A 64 -3.73 -4.60 2.69
CA GLU A 64 -4.91 -5.41 2.99
C GLU A 64 -4.55 -6.64 3.84
N GLU A 65 -3.58 -7.43 3.38
CA GLU A 65 -3.08 -8.61 4.10
C GLU A 65 -2.62 -8.24 5.52
N PHE A 66 -1.83 -7.16 5.65
CA PHE A 66 -1.35 -6.70 6.95
C PHE A 66 -2.50 -6.33 7.90
N LEU A 67 -3.52 -5.62 7.45
CA LEU A 67 -4.65 -5.25 8.30
C LEU A 67 -5.46 -6.49 8.70
N GLU A 68 -5.66 -7.44 7.80
CA GLU A 68 -6.33 -8.71 8.10
C GLU A 68 -5.57 -9.54 9.13
N GLU A 69 -4.24 -9.64 9.00
CA GLU A 69 -3.37 -10.31 9.98
C GLU A 69 -3.41 -9.63 11.36
N ASN A 70 -3.66 -8.31 11.41
CA ASN A 70 -3.86 -7.55 12.65
C ASN A 70 -5.31 -7.58 13.16
N GLY A 71 -6.17 -8.42 12.58
CA GLY A 71 -7.56 -8.60 13.02
C GLY A 71 -8.49 -7.45 12.65
N ILE A 72 -8.15 -6.68 11.62
CA ILE A 72 -8.94 -5.56 11.11
C ILE A 72 -9.72 -6.04 9.90
N ALA A 73 -11.04 -6.18 10.04
CA ALA A 73 -11.91 -6.55 8.94
C ALA A 73 -12.08 -5.36 7.98
N ILE A 74 -11.58 -5.53 6.75
CA ILE A 74 -11.71 -4.53 5.68
C ILE A 74 -13.00 -4.81 4.91
N PRO A 75 -13.93 -3.84 4.81
CA PRO A 75 -15.11 -3.93 3.96
C PRO A 75 -14.73 -4.24 2.50
N GLN A 76 -15.54 -5.06 1.81
CA GLN A 76 -15.28 -5.41 0.41
C GLN A 76 -15.18 -4.20 -0.51
N ASP A 77 -15.92 -3.13 -0.21
CA ASP A 77 -15.90 -1.88 -0.98
C ASP A 77 -14.54 -1.15 -0.95
N PHE A 78 -13.68 -1.47 0.03
CA PHE A 78 -12.35 -0.88 0.20
C PHE A 78 -11.21 -1.82 -0.20
N LYS A 79 -11.54 -3.07 -0.54
CA LYS A 79 -10.56 -4.03 -1.07
C LYS A 79 -10.32 -3.77 -2.55
N CYS A 80 -9.13 -4.10 -3.02
CA CYS A 80 -8.78 -4.15 -4.42
C CYS A 80 -9.80 -5.03 -5.16
N GLY A 81 -10.55 -4.45 -6.10
CA GLY A 81 -11.53 -5.15 -6.95
C GLY A 81 -10.89 -6.05 -8.02
N CYS A 82 -9.75 -6.63 -7.68
CA CYS A 82 -8.80 -7.23 -8.59
C CYS A 82 -9.25 -8.68 -8.78
N SER A 83 -9.99 -8.93 -9.86
CA SER A 83 -10.44 -10.26 -10.26
C SER A 83 -9.22 -11.16 -10.41
N HIS A 84 -9.16 -12.21 -9.59
CA HIS A 84 -8.16 -13.28 -9.65
C HIS A 84 -7.92 -13.80 -11.08
#